data_AF-A0A2S6GP92-F1
#
_entry.id   AF-A0A2S6GP92-F1
#
_cell.length_a   1.000
_cell.length_b   1.000
_cell.length_c   1.000
_cell.angle_alpha   90.00
_cell.angle_beta   90.00
_cell.angle_gamma   90.00
#
_symmetry.space_group_name_H-M   'P 1'
#
loop_
_entity.id
_entity.type
_entity.pdbx_description
1 polymer ?
#
loop_
_entity_poly.entity_id
_entity_poly.type
_entity_poly.pdbx_seq_one_letter_code
_entity_poly.pdbx_strand_id
1 'polypeptide(L)'
;MACAQDAAIALRSGVGAHSGAPIVNAGSVDAVVSGHLLRGGSRSPLLDLVRLTRVLRGAGECEEPVEVIATPADTPYLCGVAGAAGLRICPLSPMRAHPLGQGRPPAELASALRAVTARVVLVSLTLGGGPVDGLRAALDDAADLLVVAASGPPSPLTAHPDVLPVRSCTPSGRPSWFVDLDEDDDPRGLLAPGEDVPGPRGPATGNGVAAAVVAATAALLWSRFPTADARTVRAALRIGTTPTRRIGPPVLDAERSLEFLRQYAP
;
A
#
# COMPACT_ATOMS: atom_id res chain seq x y z
N MET A 1 31.00 -7.08 1.29
CA MET A 1 30.47 -8.44 1.02
C MET A 1 28.97 -8.29 0.96
N ALA A 2 28.41 -8.32 -0.26
CA ALA A 2 27.08 -7.81 -0.57
C ALA A 2 25.96 -8.77 -0.16
N CYS A 3 25.06 -8.33 0.71
CA CYS A 3 23.75 -8.94 0.91
C CYS A 3 22.69 -7.91 0.52
N ALA A 4 22.44 -7.79 -0.79
CA ALA A 4 21.25 -7.14 -1.30
C ALA A 4 20.21 -8.25 -1.51
N GLN A 5 19.49 -8.60 -0.45
CA GLN A 5 18.26 -9.37 -0.62
C GLN A 5 17.24 -8.44 -1.28
N ASP A 6 17.07 -8.62 -2.58
CA ASP A 6 15.92 -8.10 -3.31
C ASP A 6 14.65 -8.55 -2.57
N ALA A 7 13.99 -7.62 -1.89
CA ALA A 7 12.62 -7.79 -1.40
C ALA A 7 11.64 -7.72 -2.60
N ALA A 8 11.91 -8.51 -3.64
CA ALA A 8 10.99 -8.76 -4.72
C ALA A 8 9.80 -9.57 -4.19
N ILE A 9 8.60 -9.28 -4.68
CA ILE A 9 7.38 -10.02 -4.34
C ILE A 9 7.65 -11.52 -4.54
N ALA A 10 7.65 -12.28 -3.44
CA ALA A 10 7.88 -13.72 -3.49
C ALA A 10 6.57 -14.42 -3.92
N LEU A 11 6.53 -14.91 -5.15
CA LEU A 11 5.42 -15.72 -5.65
C LEU A 11 5.64 -17.18 -5.25
N ARG A 12 4.69 -17.76 -4.51
CA ARG A 12 4.62 -19.22 -4.36
C ARG A 12 4.06 -19.80 -5.65
N SER A 13 4.93 -20.13 -6.61
CA SER A 13 4.55 -20.86 -7.81
C SER A 13 4.24 -22.32 -7.45
N GLY A 14 2.96 -22.68 -7.43
CA GLY A 14 2.54 -24.08 -7.57
C GLY A 14 2.87 -24.55 -8.99
N VAL A 15 3.75 -25.55 -9.11
CA VAL A 15 4.20 -26.12 -10.38
C VAL A 15 3.03 -26.81 -11.08
N GLY A 16 2.69 -26.32 -12.27
CA GLY A 16 1.81 -26.95 -13.25
C GLY A 16 2.11 -26.36 -14.62
N ALA A 17 3.01 -27.01 -15.36
CA ALA A 17 3.47 -26.57 -16.67
C ALA A 17 2.35 -26.68 -17.72
N HIS A 18 1.96 -25.56 -18.33
CA HIS A 18 1.50 -25.54 -19.72
C HIS A 18 1.86 -24.22 -20.39
N SER A 19 2.61 -24.37 -21.49
CA SER A 19 3.09 -23.35 -22.42
C SER A 19 1.94 -22.70 -23.19
N GLY A 20 2.00 -21.38 -23.36
CA GLY A 20 1.10 -20.61 -24.23
C GLY A 20 0.90 -19.17 -23.73
N ALA A 21 1.85 -18.29 -24.03
CA ALA A 21 1.71 -16.86 -23.75
C ALA A 21 0.77 -16.19 -24.77
N PRO A 22 -0.19 -15.35 -24.34
CA PRO A 22 -0.70 -14.29 -25.16
C PRO A 22 -0.09 -12.95 -24.75
N ILE A 23 0.36 -12.22 -25.77
CA ILE A 23 0.71 -10.81 -25.72
C ILE A 23 -0.60 -10.04 -25.41
N VAL A 24 -0.68 -9.37 -24.26
CA VAL A 24 -1.85 -8.54 -23.91
C VAL A 24 -1.51 -7.08 -24.16
N ASN A 25 -2.20 -6.52 -25.14
CA ASN A 25 -2.13 -5.11 -25.53
C ASN A 25 -2.65 -4.22 -24.39
N ALA A 26 -1.96 -3.11 -24.12
CA ALA A 26 -2.40 -2.05 -23.21
C ALA A 26 -3.58 -1.31 -23.85
N GLY A 27 -4.79 -1.82 -23.64
CA GLY A 27 -6.05 -1.17 -23.99
C GLY A 27 -6.82 -0.81 -22.72
N SER A 28 -7.27 0.44 -22.65
CA SER A 28 -8.26 0.96 -21.71
C SER A 28 -9.33 -0.08 -21.35
N VAL A 29 -9.39 -0.47 -20.08
CA VAL A 29 -10.44 -1.37 -19.58
C VAL A 29 -11.53 -0.51 -18.93
N ASP A 30 -12.46 -0.02 -19.76
CA ASP A 30 -13.76 0.44 -19.28
C ASP A 30 -14.59 -0.79 -18.87
N ALA A 31 -14.49 -1.16 -17.60
CA ALA A 31 -15.40 -2.13 -17.00
C ALA A 31 -16.56 -1.39 -16.35
N VAL A 32 -17.69 -1.30 -17.07
CA VAL A 32 -18.99 -0.94 -16.48
C VAL A 32 -19.39 -2.05 -15.51
N VAL A 33 -19.17 -1.83 -14.21
CA VAL A 33 -19.55 -2.76 -13.15
C VAL A 33 -20.96 -2.43 -12.64
N SER A 34 -21.96 -3.11 -13.19
CA SER A 34 -23.33 -3.08 -12.67
C SER A 34 -23.41 -3.67 -11.25
N GLY A 35 -24.05 -2.91 -10.35
CA GLY A 35 -24.07 -3.10 -8.89
C GLY A 35 -24.85 -4.32 -8.37
N HIS A 36 -24.36 -5.55 -8.59
CA HIS A 36 -25.03 -6.75 -8.11
C HIS A 36 -24.12 -7.87 -7.59
N LEU A 37 -23.12 -7.60 -6.72
CA LEU A 37 -22.21 -8.65 -6.23
C LEU A 37 -21.59 -8.40 -4.84
N LEU A 38 -22.40 -8.23 -3.79
CA LEU A 38 -21.93 -8.17 -2.39
C LEU A 38 -22.67 -9.10 -1.40
N ARG A 39 -23.39 -10.13 -1.87
CA ARG A 39 -24.06 -11.10 -0.98
C ARG A 39 -23.57 -12.52 -1.27
N GLY A 40 -22.53 -12.96 -0.56
CA GLY A 40 -22.18 -14.39 -0.51
C GLY A 40 -20.69 -14.77 -0.39
N GLY A 41 -19.74 -13.83 -0.38
CA GLY A 41 -18.31 -14.16 -0.27
C GLY A 41 -17.90 -14.60 1.13
N SER A 42 -17.08 -15.64 1.24
CA SER A 42 -16.42 -16.01 2.50
C SER A 42 -15.66 -14.79 3.05
N ARG A 43 -15.74 -14.56 4.37
CA ARG A 43 -15.01 -13.46 4.99
C ARG A 43 -13.53 -13.75 4.90
N SER A 44 -12.77 -12.84 4.29
CA SER A 44 -11.31 -12.94 4.30
C SER A 44 -10.80 -12.66 5.71
N PRO A 45 -10.05 -13.57 6.36
CA PRO A 45 -9.49 -13.33 7.68
C PRO A 45 -8.55 -12.12 7.70
N LEU A 46 -7.96 -11.77 6.56
CA LEU A 46 -7.14 -10.57 6.40
C LEU A 46 -7.96 -9.28 6.54
N LEU A 47 -9.19 -9.25 5.98
CA LEU A 47 -10.08 -8.10 6.10
C LEU A 47 -10.61 -7.94 7.53
N ASP A 48 -10.84 -9.06 8.23
CA ASP A 48 -11.26 -9.04 9.62
C ASP A 48 -10.12 -8.59 10.55
N LEU A 49 -8.87 -8.99 10.27
CA LEU A 49 -7.67 -8.55 11.01
C LEU A 49 -7.57 -7.01 11.06
N VAL A 50 -7.72 -6.36 9.91
CA VAL A 50 -7.66 -4.88 9.81
C VAL A 50 -9.02 -4.21 9.94
N ARG A 51 -10.06 -4.97 10.31
CA ARG A 51 -11.44 -4.50 10.50
C ARG A 51 -12.03 -3.76 9.28
N LEU A 52 -11.60 -4.10 8.08
CA LEU A 52 -12.08 -3.48 6.83
C LEU A 52 -13.51 -3.90 6.49
N THR A 53 -13.96 -5.07 6.93
CA THR A 53 -15.29 -5.62 6.57
C THR A 53 -16.44 -4.67 6.89
N ARG A 54 -16.40 -3.95 8.03
CA ARG A 54 -17.44 -2.97 8.37
C ARG A 54 -17.28 -1.66 7.64
N VAL A 55 -16.03 -1.24 7.40
CA VAL A 55 -15.75 -0.05 6.61
C VAL A 55 -16.36 -0.25 5.24
N LEU A 56 -16.05 -1.31 4.50
CA LEU A 56 -16.52 -1.54 3.12
C LEU A 56 -18.05 -1.50 2.94
N ARG A 57 -18.84 -1.88 3.94
CA ARG A 57 -20.33 -1.89 3.84
C ARG A 57 -20.97 -0.52 3.67
N GLY A 58 -20.26 0.56 4.01
CA GLY A 58 -20.71 1.95 3.81
C GLY A 58 -19.99 2.67 2.68
N ALA A 59 -19.24 1.94 1.84
CA ALA A 59 -18.46 2.54 0.77
C ALA A 59 -19.40 2.73 -0.41
N GLY A 60 -19.76 3.99 -0.70
CA GLY A 60 -20.29 4.34 -2.01
C GLY A 60 -19.24 4.12 -3.11
N GLU A 61 -19.45 4.73 -4.26
CA GLU A 61 -18.48 4.73 -5.35
C GLU A 61 -17.19 5.42 -4.86
N CYS A 62 -16.15 4.62 -4.58
CA CYS A 62 -14.85 5.14 -4.18
C CYS A 62 -14.06 5.45 -5.43
N GLU A 63 -13.81 6.73 -5.69
CA GLU A 63 -13.17 7.19 -6.91
C GLU A 63 -11.78 7.79 -6.66
N GLU A 64 -11.35 7.91 -5.40
CA GLU A 64 -10.07 8.54 -5.09
C GLU A 64 -8.94 7.73 -5.76
N PRO A 65 -8.19 8.33 -6.72
CA PRO A 65 -7.12 7.65 -7.42
C PRO A 65 -5.99 7.27 -6.47
N VAL A 66 -5.31 6.17 -6.79
CA VAL A 66 -4.04 5.79 -6.16
C VAL A 66 -2.98 5.71 -7.24
N GLU A 67 -1.90 6.46 -7.05
CA GLU A 67 -0.72 6.35 -7.90
C GLU A 67 0.30 5.39 -7.29
N VAL A 68 0.88 4.51 -8.11
CA VAL A 68 1.77 3.44 -7.69
C VAL A 68 3.14 3.64 -8.36
N ILE A 69 4.13 4.01 -7.56
CA ILE A 69 5.53 4.10 -7.97
C ILE A 69 6.23 2.80 -7.53
N ALA A 70 6.47 1.91 -8.49
CA ALA A 70 7.03 0.59 -8.25
C ALA A 70 7.84 0.10 -9.46
N THR A 71 8.44 -1.09 -9.36
CA THR A 71 9.10 -1.69 -10.52
C THR A 71 8.03 -2.17 -11.52
N PRO A 72 8.35 -2.24 -12.84
CA PRO A 72 7.44 -2.85 -13.82
C PRO A 72 6.97 -4.26 -13.44
N ALA A 73 7.81 -5.02 -12.73
CA ALA A 73 7.51 -6.38 -12.29
C ALA A 73 6.48 -6.40 -11.15
N ASP A 74 6.56 -5.46 -10.21
CA ASP A 74 5.71 -5.43 -9.02
C ASP A 74 4.35 -4.75 -9.28
N THR A 75 4.32 -3.76 -10.17
CA THR A 75 3.12 -2.96 -10.48
C THR A 75 1.84 -3.77 -10.67
N PRO A 76 1.80 -4.84 -11.51
CA PRO A 76 0.58 -5.62 -11.70
C PRO A 76 0.05 -6.27 -10.41
N TYR A 77 0.94 -6.66 -9.49
CA TYR A 77 0.56 -7.26 -8.21
C TYR A 77 0.01 -6.20 -7.27
N LEU A 78 0.70 -5.07 -7.13
CA LEU A 78 0.33 -3.99 -6.22
C LEU A 78 -1.02 -3.36 -6.60
N CYS A 79 -1.23 -3.07 -7.89
CA CYS A 79 -2.52 -2.58 -8.38
C CYS A 79 -3.64 -3.63 -8.22
N GLY A 80 -3.30 -4.92 -8.34
CA GLY A 80 -4.25 -6.02 -8.24
C GLY A 80 -4.73 -6.34 -6.81
N VAL A 81 -3.89 -6.13 -5.80
CA VAL A 81 -4.21 -6.39 -4.37
C VAL A 81 -5.41 -5.57 -3.90
N ALA A 82 -5.45 -4.29 -4.28
CA ALA A 82 -6.51 -3.36 -3.90
C ALA A 82 -7.79 -3.50 -4.75
N GLY A 83 -7.62 -3.94 -6.00
CA GLY A 83 -8.65 -3.99 -7.03
C GLY A 83 -9.57 -5.21 -6.97
N ALA A 84 -10.32 -5.43 -8.06
CA ALA A 84 -11.33 -6.47 -8.18
C ALA A 84 -10.79 -7.91 -8.04
N ALA A 85 -9.51 -8.13 -8.33
CA ALA A 85 -8.87 -9.44 -8.34
C ALA A 85 -8.19 -9.84 -7.02
N GLY A 86 -8.18 -8.95 -6.02
CA GLY A 86 -7.52 -9.16 -4.73
C GLY A 86 -8.47 -9.03 -3.54
N LEU A 87 -8.10 -8.21 -2.57
CA LEU A 87 -8.90 -7.96 -1.36
C LEU A 87 -10.11 -7.05 -1.60
N ARG A 88 -10.24 -6.45 -2.80
CA ARG A 88 -11.36 -5.59 -3.20
C ARG A 88 -11.62 -4.46 -2.21
N ILE A 89 -10.55 -3.80 -1.75
CA ILE A 89 -10.61 -2.73 -0.74
C ILE A 89 -11.15 -1.45 -1.37
N CYS A 90 -10.70 -1.11 -2.58
CA CYS A 90 -11.18 0.05 -3.34
C CYS A 90 -11.31 -0.32 -4.83
N PRO A 91 -12.21 -1.25 -5.19
CA PRO A 91 -12.26 -1.84 -6.52
C PRO A 91 -12.65 -0.84 -7.63
N LEU A 92 -13.14 0.34 -7.25
CA LEU A 92 -13.55 1.43 -8.15
C LEU A 92 -12.52 2.56 -8.23
N SER A 93 -11.53 2.59 -7.33
CA SER A 93 -10.48 3.60 -7.35
C SER A 93 -9.53 3.32 -8.53
N PRO A 94 -9.30 4.30 -9.43
CA PRO A 94 -8.36 4.14 -10.52
C PRO A 94 -6.93 4.03 -9.98
N MET A 95 -6.23 2.97 -10.40
CA MET A 95 -4.83 2.71 -10.07
C MET A 95 -3.94 3.12 -11.23
N ARG A 96 -3.09 4.14 -11.05
CA ARG A 96 -2.18 4.65 -12.09
C ARG A 96 -0.75 4.27 -11.73
N ALA A 97 -0.04 3.64 -12.67
CA ALA A 97 1.31 3.15 -12.41
C ALA A 97 2.38 4.07 -12.99
N HIS A 98 3.42 4.32 -12.20
CA HIS A 98 4.62 5.07 -12.56
C HIS A 98 5.83 4.13 -12.41
N PRO A 99 6.04 3.23 -13.38
CA PRO A 99 7.11 2.24 -13.28
C PRO A 99 8.48 2.94 -13.33
N LEU A 100 9.35 2.65 -12.37
CA LEU A 100 10.75 3.12 -12.37
C LEU A 100 11.72 2.01 -12.78
N GLY A 101 12.81 2.43 -13.44
CA GLY A 101 13.79 1.54 -14.05
C GLY A 101 14.75 0.87 -13.06
N GLN A 102 15.82 0.30 -13.61
CA GLN A 102 16.92 -0.28 -12.81
C GLN A 102 17.76 0.84 -12.16
N GLY A 103 18.32 0.59 -10.98
CA GLY A 103 19.19 1.52 -10.24
C GLY A 103 18.46 2.49 -9.30
N ARG A 104 17.25 2.94 -9.64
CA ARG A 104 16.29 3.67 -8.77
C ARG A 104 16.95 4.77 -7.91
N PRO A 105 17.69 5.71 -8.51
CA PRO A 105 18.33 6.78 -7.75
C PRO A 105 17.27 7.70 -7.12
N PRO A 106 17.55 8.33 -5.97
CA PRO A 106 16.61 9.25 -5.31
C PRO A 106 16.07 10.36 -6.23
N ALA A 107 16.86 10.84 -7.20
CA ALA A 107 16.45 11.87 -8.15
C ALA A 107 15.34 11.41 -9.13
N GLU A 108 15.33 10.14 -9.52
CA GLU A 108 14.28 9.58 -10.37
C GLU A 108 12.97 9.48 -9.59
N LEU A 109 13.03 9.01 -8.33
CA LEU A 109 11.87 9.01 -7.43
C LEU A 109 11.36 10.43 -7.16
N ALA A 110 12.26 11.40 -6.94
CA ALA A 110 11.87 12.80 -6.75
C ALA A 110 11.09 13.35 -7.95
N SER A 111 11.54 13.01 -9.17
CA SER A 111 10.88 13.44 -10.41
C SER A 111 9.52 12.76 -10.57
N ALA A 112 9.42 11.47 -10.22
CA ALA A 112 8.16 10.73 -10.23
C ALA A 112 7.16 11.31 -9.22
N LEU A 113 7.58 11.60 -7.99
CA LEU A 113 6.73 12.19 -6.95
C LEU A 113 6.16 13.55 -7.37
N ARG A 114 6.95 14.40 -8.04
CA ARG A 114 6.48 15.70 -8.55
C ARG A 114 5.47 15.57 -9.70
N ALA A 115 5.46 14.44 -10.40
CA ALA A 115 4.50 14.16 -11.45
C ALA A 115 3.18 13.57 -10.90
N VAL A 116 3.12 13.25 -9.61
CA VAL A 116 1.93 12.65 -9.00
C VAL A 116 0.79 13.65 -8.95
N THR A 117 -0.40 13.17 -9.34
CA THR A 117 -1.64 13.95 -9.31
C THR A 117 -2.66 13.43 -8.31
N ALA A 118 -2.56 12.15 -7.94
CA ALA A 118 -3.40 11.54 -6.93
C ALA A 118 -3.03 12.00 -5.51
N ARG A 119 -4.02 12.01 -4.61
CA ARG A 119 -3.80 12.36 -3.19
C ARG A 119 -3.11 11.25 -2.42
N VAL A 120 -3.22 10.01 -2.89
CA VAL A 120 -2.56 8.84 -2.32
C VAL A 120 -1.53 8.31 -3.30
N VAL A 121 -0.29 8.18 -2.84
CA VAL A 121 0.79 7.55 -3.59
C VAL A 121 1.40 6.40 -2.81
N LEU A 122 1.46 5.24 -3.45
CA LEU A 122 2.16 4.05 -2.99
C LEU A 122 3.56 4.04 -3.60
N VAL A 123 4.59 3.99 -2.76
CA VAL A 123 5.98 3.81 -3.19
C VAL A 123 6.49 2.46 -2.72
N SER A 124 6.78 1.56 -3.65
CA SER A 124 7.30 0.22 -3.37
C SER A 124 8.59 -0.02 -4.15
N LEU A 125 9.68 0.57 -3.67
CA LEU A 125 10.99 0.52 -4.31
C LEU A 125 12.11 0.50 -3.25
N THR A 126 13.13 -0.32 -3.48
CA THR A 126 14.44 -0.13 -2.85
C THR A 126 15.19 1.00 -3.55
N LEU A 127 15.60 2.02 -2.79
CA LEU A 127 16.40 3.13 -3.33
C LEU A 127 17.86 2.73 -3.52
N GLY A 128 18.43 3.11 -4.66
CA GLY A 128 19.86 3.04 -4.89
C GLY A 128 20.62 4.16 -4.17
N GLY A 129 21.94 4.18 -4.32
CA GLY A 129 22.78 5.28 -3.86
C GLY A 129 22.60 6.54 -4.73
N GLY A 130 22.83 7.72 -4.14
CA GLY A 130 22.78 8.99 -4.86
C GLY A 130 22.48 10.17 -3.94
N PRO A 131 22.49 11.41 -4.48
CA PRO A 131 22.13 12.61 -3.73
C PRO A 131 20.66 12.57 -3.31
N VAL A 132 20.39 12.91 -2.05
CA VAL A 132 19.05 12.78 -1.44
C VAL A 132 18.30 14.09 -1.28
N ASP A 133 18.98 15.23 -1.44
CA ASP A 133 18.39 16.57 -1.22
C ASP A 133 17.21 16.83 -2.17
N GLY A 134 17.33 16.41 -3.43
CA GLY A 134 16.25 16.52 -4.40
C GLY A 134 15.02 15.69 -4.03
N LEU A 135 15.22 14.49 -3.45
CA LEU A 135 14.13 13.65 -2.96
C LEU A 135 13.47 14.26 -1.73
N ARG A 136 14.27 14.80 -0.81
CA ARG A 136 13.76 15.49 0.37
C ARG A 136 12.89 16.68 -0.01
N ALA A 137 13.40 17.55 -0.89
CA ALA A 137 12.63 18.69 -1.39
C ALA A 137 11.33 18.25 -2.08
N ALA A 138 11.36 17.18 -2.90
CA ALA A 138 10.15 16.66 -3.52
C ALA A 138 9.13 16.10 -2.51
N LEU A 139 9.59 15.53 -1.39
CA LEU A 139 8.72 15.06 -0.32
C LEU A 139 8.16 16.23 0.52
N ASP A 140 8.95 17.28 0.76
CA ASP A 140 8.51 18.53 1.39
C ASP A 140 7.44 19.22 0.52
N ASP A 141 7.65 19.28 -0.79
CA ASP A 141 6.68 19.81 -1.77
C ASP A 141 5.38 18.97 -1.81
N ALA A 142 5.48 17.67 -1.50
CA ALA A 142 4.39 16.70 -1.50
C ALA A 142 3.67 16.58 -0.14
N ALA A 143 3.74 17.60 0.73
CA ALA A 143 3.14 17.57 2.06
C ALA A 143 1.62 17.32 2.06
N ASP A 144 0.93 17.74 0.99
CA ASP A 144 -0.51 17.53 0.78
C ASP A 144 -0.86 16.15 0.21
N LEU A 145 0.16 15.32 -0.09
CA LEU A 145 0.00 13.94 -0.52
C LEU A 145 0.16 12.99 0.68
N LEU A 146 -0.60 11.89 0.66
CA LEU A 146 -0.32 10.76 1.52
C LEU A 146 0.64 9.81 0.81
N VAL A 147 1.92 9.92 1.15
CA VAL A 147 2.97 9.01 0.68
C VAL A 147 3.03 7.77 1.58
N VAL A 148 2.62 6.62 1.05
CA VAL A 148 2.69 5.32 1.71
C VAL A 148 3.88 4.55 1.13
N ALA A 149 4.90 4.28 1.94
CA ALA A 149 6.11 3.63 1.47
C ALA A 149 6.25 2.21 2.04
N ALA A 150 6.51 1.24 1.18
CA ALA A 150 6.95 -0.08 1.60
C ALA A 150 8.29 0.07 2.33
N SER A 151 8.33 -0.27 3.61
CA SER A 151 9.55 -0.18 4.40
C SER A 151 10.44 -1.38 4.09
N GLY A 152 11.71 -1.09 3.80
CA GLY A 152 12.81 -2.06 3.84
C GLY A 152 13.83 -1.60 4.88
N PRO A 153 15.13 -1.79 4.62
CA PRO A 153 16.19 -1.15 5.38
C PRO A 153 15.99 0.38 5.51
N PRO A 154 16.52 1.02 6.57
CA PRO A 154 16.42 2.46 6.73
C PRO A 154 16.83 3.22 5.48
N SER A 155 16.02 4.18 5.05
CA SER A 155 16.24 4.95 3.83
C SER A 155 15.81 6.41 3.99
N PRO A 156 16.30 7.34 3.15
CA PRO A 156 15.84 8.73 3.15
C PRO A 156 14.33 8.87 2.94
N LEU A 157 13.72 7.96 2.17
CA LEU A 157 12.27 7.93 1.93
C LEU A 157 11.52 7.64 3.23
N THR A 158 11.84 6.54 3.91
CA THR A 158 11.14 6.12 5.13
C THR A 158 11.52 6.96 6.35
N ALA A 159 12.65 7.68 6.31
CA ALA A 159 13.03 8.64 7.35
C ALA A 159 12.19 9.93 7.32
N HIS A 160 11.59 10.29 6.17
CA HIS A 160 10.87 11.54 6.01
C HIS A 160 9.61 11.60 6.90
N PRO A 161 9.35 12.71 7.62
CA PRO A 161 8.20 12.83 8.53
C PRO A 161 6.83 12.67 7.84
N ASP A 162 6.75 13.08 6.56
CA ASP A 162 5.51 13.01 5.79
C ASP A 162 5.25 11.70 5.07
N VAL A 163 6.19 10.76 5.17
CA VAL A 163 6.00 9.41 4.66
C VAL A 163 5.39 8.54 5.76
N LEU A 164 4.51 7.62 5.36
CA LEU A 164 3.99 6.54 6.21
C LEU A 164 4.71 5.24 5.82
N PRO A 165 5.74 4.81 6.59
CA PRO A 165 6.40 3.54 6.36
C PRO A 165 5.46 2.38 6.71
N VAL A 166 5.37 1.39 5.84
CA VAL A 166 4.51 0.21 6.03
C VAL A 166 5.32 -1.06 5.96
N ARG A 167 5.08 -1.96 6.92
CA ARG A 167 5.70 -3.29 7.01
C ARG A 167 4.64 -4.38 6.99
N SER A 168 5.03 -5.54 6.49
CA SER A 168 4.15 -6.71 6.40
C SER A 168 3.92 -7.35 7.76
N CYS A 169 2.67 -7.78 7.98
CA CYS A 169 2.31 -8.71 9.04
C CYS A 169 1.58 -9.94 8.48
N THR A 170 1.68 -11.02 9.23
CA THR A 170 0.94 -12.27 9.06
C THR A 170 -0.57 -12.06 9.29
N PRO A 171 -1.44 -13.01 8.90
CA PRO A 171 -2.86 -12.99 9.23
C PRO A 171 -3.19 -12.89 10.73
N SER A 172 -2.22 -13.16 11.61
CA SER A 172 -2.38 -13.01 13.06
C SER A 172 -2.04 -11.61 13.60
N GLY A 173 -1.62 -10.68 12.73
CA GLY A 173 -1.14 -9.35 13.09
C GLY A 173 0.30 -9.32 13.61
N ARG A 174 1.00 -10.47 13.61
CA ARG A 174 2.44 -10.52 13.93
C ARG A 174 3.27 -10.05 12.74
N PRO A 175 4.38 -9.32 12.94
CA PRO A 175 5.34 -9.01 11.88
C PRO A 175 5.71 -10.26 11.08
N SER A 176 5.79 -10.12 9.75
CA SER A 176 6.17 -11.24 8.88
C SER A 176 7.64 -11.62 9.08
N TRP A 177 7.98 -12.88 8.78
CA TRP A 177 9.32 -13.44 9.05
C TRP A 177 10.47 -12.76 8.29
N PHE A 178 10.16 -12.03 7.19
CA PHE A 178 11.12 -11.27 6.39
C PHE A 178 11.18 -9.79 6.75
N VAL A 179 10.42 -9.38 7.78
CA VAL A 179 10.45 -8.01 8.30
C VAL A 179 11.42 -7.98 9.45
N ASP A 180 12.52 -7.26 9.27
CA ASP A 180 13.41 -6.92 10.37
C ASP A 180 12.70 -5.88 11.25
N LEU A 181 12.65 -6.14 12.55
CA LEU A 181 12.19 -5.20 13.57
C LEU A 181 13.32 -5.03 14.59
N ASP A 182 14.14 -4.02 14.40
CA ASP A 182 15.13 -3.60 15.38
C ASP A 182 14.43 -2.83 16.51
N GLU A 183 14.99 -2.86 17.72
CA GLU A 183 14.41 -2.16 18.88
C GLU A 183 14.39 -0.63 18.70
N ASP A 184 15.27 -0.11 17.85
CA ASP A 184 15.35 1.29 17.45
C ASP A 184 14.46 1.63 16.24
N ASP A 185 13.64 0.69 15.77
CA ASP A 185 12.81 0.93 14.61
C ASP A 185 11.77 2.01 14.81
N ASP A 186 11.55 2.73 13.73
CA ASP A 186 10.78 3.95 13.70
C ASP A 186 9.33 3.73 14.19
N PRO A 187 8.93 4.34 15.33
CA PRO A 187 7.57 4.21 15.86
C PRO A 187 6.52 4.87 14.94
N ARG A 188 6.95 5.61 13.91
CA ARG A 188 6.07 6.27 12.93
C ARG A 188 5.50 5.31 11.86
N GLY A 189 5.97 4.06 11.82
CA GLY A 189 5.51 3.05 10.86
C GLY A 189 4.12 2.48 11.14
N LEU A 190 3.68 1.57 10.27
CA LEU A 190 2.43 0.82 10.39
C LEU A 190 2.64 -0.62 9.90
N LEU A 191 2.03 -1.59 10.58
CA LEU A 191 1.92 -2.97 10.11
C LEU A 191 0.62 -3.16 9.33
N ALA A 192 0.68 -3.88 8.22
CA ALA A 192 -0.50 -4.26 7.45
C ALA A 192 -0.34 -5.65 6.83
N PRO A 193 -1.46 -6.33 6.49
CA PRO A 193 -1.42 -7.63 5.83
C PRO A 193 -0.57 -7.59 4.57
N GLY A 194 0.52 -8.34 4.58
CA GLY A 194 1.42 -8.45 3.44
C GLY A 194 1.89 -9.88 3.21
N GLU A 195 1.29 -10.87 3.87
CA GLU A 195 1.61 -12.29 3.72
C GLU A 195 0.39 -13.06 3.22
N ASP A 196 0.59 -13.84 2.17
CA ASP A 196 -0.44 -14.65 1.50
C ASP A 196 -1.70 -13.83 1.13
N VAL A 197 -1.48 -12.58 0.70
CA VAL A 197 -2.57 -11.69 0.31
C VAL A 197 -3.08 -12.08 -1.08
N PRO A 198 -4.38 -12.35 -1.26
CA PRO A 198 -4.93 -12.69 -2.57
C PRO A 198 -4.66 -11.60 -3.62
N GLY A 199 -4.19 -12.00 -4.79
CA GLY A 199 -3.92 -11.11 -5.92
C GLY A 199 -4.21 -11.78 -7.27
N PRO A 200 -4.04 -11.04 -8.38
CA PRO A 200 -4.47 -11.45 -9.72
C PRO A 200 -3.74 -12.68 -10.28
N ARG A 201 -2.60 -13.05 -9.69
CA ARG A 201 -1.78 -14.21 -10.10
C ARG A 201 -1.60 -15.22 -8.95
N GLY A 202 -2.50 -15.20 -7.98
CA GLY A 202 -2.42 -15.98 -6.74
C GLY A 202 -1.99 -15.14 -5.53
N PRO A 203 -1.75 -15.79 -4.38
CA PRO A 203 -1.29 -15.12 -3.17
C PRO A 203 0.05 -14.40 -3.39
N ALA A 204 0.16 -13.18 -2.88
CA ALA A 204 1.34 -12.34 -2.95
C ALA A 204 1.83 -11.99 -1.54
N THR A 205 3.15 -11.91 -1.39
CA THR A 205 3.80 -11.62 -0.12
C THR A 205 4.85 -10.53 -0.29
N GLY A 206 4.87 -9.54 0.61
CA GLY A 206 5.90 -8.49 0.69
C GLY A 206 5.43 -7.20 1.35
N ASN A 207 6.39 -6.32 1.70
CA ASN A 207 6.08 -5.01 2.28
C ASN A 207 5.35 -4.09 1.28
N GLY A 208 5.61 -4.23 -0.01
CA GLY A 208 4.85 -3.55 -1.07
C GLY A 208 3.37 -3.92 -1.06
N VAL A 209 3.07 -5.21 -0.84
CA VAL A 209 1.70 -5.72 -0.73
C VAL A 209 1.00 -5.11 0.48
N ALA A 210 1.67 -5.08 1.64
CA ALA A 210 1.16 -4.43 2.85
C ALA A 210 0.90 -2.93 2.62
N ALA A 211 1.84 -2.23 1.98
CA ALA A 211 1.70 -0.82 1.63
C ALA A 211 0.52 -0.59 0.66
N ALA A 212 0.27 -1.49 -0.30
CA ALA A 212 -0.90 -1.43 -1.17
C ALA A 212 -2.22 -1.57 -0.40
N VAL A 213 -2.28 -2.45 0.61
CA VAL A 213 -3.45 -2.56 1.51
C VAL A 213 -3.71 -1.26 2.26
N VAL A 214 -2.65 -0.61 2.76
CA VAL A 214 -2.75 0.69 3.45
C VAL A 214 -3.18 1.80 2.49
N ALA A 215 -2.57 1.90 1.31
CA ALA A 215 -2.92 2.91 0.31
C ALA A 215 -4.38 2.78 -0.15
N ALA A 216 -4.84 1.55 -0.40
CA ALA A 216 -6.23 1.28 -0.74
C ALA A 216 -7.21 1.66 0.38
N THR A 217 -6.84 1.36 1.63
CA THR A 217 -7.63 1.77 2.81
C THR A 217 -7.67 3.29 2.93
N ALA A 218 -6.55 3.97 2.66
CA ALA A 218 -6.49 5.42 2.68
C ALA A 218 -7.38 6.05 1.61
N ALA A 219 -7.33 5.57 0.37
CA ALA A 219 -8.19 6.04 -0.73
C ALA A 219 -9.68 5.84 -0.42
N LEU A 220 -10.04 4.70 0.17
CA LEU A 220 -11.40 4.43 0.65
C LEU A 220 -11.85 5.42 1.73
N LEU A 221 -10.99 5.70 2.71
CA LEU A 221 -11.27 6.69 3.75
C LEU A 221 -11.39 8.10 3.16
N TRP A 222 -10.47 8.47 2.27
CA TRP A 222 -10.46 9.79 1.66
C TRP A 222 -11.67 10.05 0.77
N SER A 223 -12.13 9.04 0.04
CA SER A 223 -13.38 9.10 -0.73
C SER A 223 -14.59 9.44 0.15
N ARG A 224 -14.56 9.09 1.45
CA ARG A 224 -15.64 9.42 2.41
C ARG A 224 -15.50 10.76 3.07
N PHE A 225 -14.27 11.24 3.22
CA PHE A 225 -13.96 12.52 3.84
C PHE A 225 -13.15 13.35 2.84
N PRO A 226 -13.76 13.76 1.71
CA PRO A 226 -13.03 14.43 0.64
C PRO A 226 -12.37 15.74 1.10
N THR A 227 -12.91 16.37 2.14
CA THR A 227 -12.41 17.58 2.83
C THR A 227 -11.24 17.33 3.77
N ALA A 228 -10.96 16.08 4.16
CA ALA A 228 -9.82 15.77 5.02
C ALA A 228 -8.50 16.08 4.32
N ASP A 229 -7.51 16.57 5.06
CA ASP A 229 -6.14 16.74 4.55
C ASP A 229 -5.32 15.44 4.72
N ALA A 230 -4.16 15.38 4.05
CA ALA A 230 -3.27 14.22 4.09
C ALA A 230 -2.81 13.90 5.50
N ARG A 231 -2.54 14.93 6.31
CA ARG A 231 -2.07 14.81 7.68
C ARG A 231 -3.11 14.12 8.56
N THR A 232 -4.38 14.48 8.42
CA THR A 232 -5.50 13.94 9.19
C THR A 232 -5.74 12.48 8.82
N VAL A 233 -5.72 12.15 7.52
CA VAL A 233 -5.84 10.75 7.06
C VAL A 233 -4.64 9.92 7.55
N ARG A 234 -3.41 10.45 7.46
CA ARG A 234 -2.21 9.78 7.98
C ARG A 234 -2.29 9.54 9.49
N ALA A 235 -2.75 10.52 10.25
CA ALA A 235 -2.95 10.40 11.69
C ALA A 235 -3.99 9.33 12.03
N ALA A 236 -5.11 9.30 11.30
CA ALA A 236 -6.16 8.29 11.45
C ALA A 236 -5.60 6.86 11.28
N LEU A 237 -4.82 6.63 10.22
CA LEU A 237 -4.21 5.33 9.92
C LEU A 237 -3.23 4.87 11.02
N ARG A 238 -2.49 5.81 11.62
CA ARG A 238 -1.48 5.51 12.66
C ARG A 238 -2.07 5.12 14.02
N ILE A 239 -3.36 5.35 14.28
CA ILE A 239 -3.97 4.99 15.56
C ILE A 239 -3.89 3.47 15.77
N GLY A 240 -4.23 2.72 14.72
CA GLY A 240 -4.12 1.27 14.62
C GLY A 240 -4.59 0.47 15.84
N THR A 241 -4.17 -0.79 15.89
CA THR A 241 -4.24 -1.64 17.08
C THR A 241 -2.83 -1.84 17.61
N THR A 242 -2.68 -1.57 18.91
CA THR A 242 -1.41 -1.78 19.60
C THR A 242 -1.46 -3.13 20.33
N PRO A 243 -0.54 -4.06 20.05
CA PRO A 243 -0.40 -5.27 20.84
C PRO A 243 0.04 -4.94 22.28
N THR A 244 -0.41 -5.74 23.24
CA THR A 244 -0.18 -5.55 24.68
C THR A 244 1.27 -5.83 25.13
N ARG A 245 2.12 -6.42 24.28
CA ARG A 245 3.55 -6.68 24.53
C ARG A 245 4.33 -6.12 23.33
N ARG A 246 5.07 -5.03 23.52
CA ARG A 246 5.35 -4.07 22.43
C ARG A 246 6.83 -3.97 22.09
N ILE A 247 7.19 -4.46 20.90
CA ILE A 247 8.30 -3.96 20.07
C ILE A 247 7.71 -3.81 18.66
N GLY A 248 7.72 -2.60 18.11
CA GLY A 248 7.26 -2.31 16.73
C GLY A 248 5.99 -1.45 16.58
N PRO A 249 5.67 -1.07 15.32
CA PRO A 249 4.55 -0.18 14.99
C PRO A 249 3.17 -0.84 15.17
N PRO A 250 2.09 -0.05 15.27
CA PRO A 250 0.73 -0.58 15.39
C PRO A 250 0.29 -1.30 14.11
N VAL A 251 -0.70 -2.19 14.20
CA VAL A 251 -1.35 -2.83 13.03
C VAL A 251 -2.50 -1.96 12.55
N LEU A 252 -2.66 -1.82 11.23
CA LEU A 252 -3.78 -1.10 10.60
C LEU A 252 -5.13 -1.52 11.21
N ASP A 253 -5.93 -0.52 11.61
CA ASP A 253 -7.32 -0.68 12.05
C ASP A 253 -8.19 0.33 11.31
N ALA A 254 -8.88 -0.14 10.27
CA ALA A 254 -9.67 0.70 9.39
C ALA A 254 -10.92 1.27 10.08
N GLU A 255 -11.49 0.55 11.05
CA GLU A 255 -12.63 1.03 11.85
C GLU A 255 -12.22 2.20 12.74
N ARG A 256 -11.09 2.08 13.47
CA ARG A 256 -10.57 3.18 14.29
C ARG A 256 -10.17 4.39 13.45
N SER A 257 -9.61 4.15 12.27
CA SER A 257 -9.28 5.22 11.33
C SER A 257 -10.55 5.97 10.88
N LEU A 258 -11.62 5.24 10.56
CA LEU A 258 -12.92 5.80 10.20
C LEU A 258 -13.56 6.59 11.36
N GLU A 259 -13.52 6.05 12.57
CA GLU A 259 -14.04 6.72 13.78
C GLU A 259 -13.30 8.02 14.07
N PHE A 260 -11.97 8.02 13.94
CA PHE A 260 -11.17 9.23 14.08
C PHE A 260 -11.58 10.29 13.05
N LEU A 261 -11.70 9.91 11.76
CA LEU A 261 -12.09 10.86 10.72
C LEU A 261 -13.50 11.41 10.96
N ARG A 262 -14.45 10.62 11.45
CA ARG A 262 -15.78 11.13 11.83
C ARG A 262 -15.76 12.20 12.92
N GLN A 263 -14.75 12.16 13.79
CA GLN A 263 -14.62 13.09 14.90
C GLN A 263 -13.80 14.33 14.53
N TYR A 264 -12.82 14.20 13.63
CA TYR A 264 -11.80 15.23 13.40
C TYR A 264 -11.68 15.70 11.94
N ALA A 265 -12.31 15.04 10.98
CA ALA A 265 -12.38 15.58 9.62
C ALA A 265 -13.48 16.66 9.57
N PRO A 266 -13.20 17.83 8.96
CA PRO A 266 -14.14 18.93 8.83
C PRO A 266 -15.26 18.65 7.82
#